data_AF-A0A7W1I7U6-F1
#
_entry.id   AF-A0A7W1I7U6-F1
#
_cell.length_a   1.000
_cell.length_b   1.000
_cell.length_c   1.000
_cell.angle_alpha   90.00
_cell.angle_beta   90.00
_cell.angle_gamma   90.00
#
_symmetry.space_group_name_H-M   'P 1'
#
loop_
_entity.id
_entity.type
_entity.pdbx_description
1 polymer ?
#
loop_
_entity_poly.entity_id
_entity_poly.type
_entity_poly.pdbx_seq_one_letter_code
_entity_poly.pdbx_strand_id
1 'polypeptide(L)' 'MGADTPLEGEGDVEVRVVHPFQATKAYLCPGCNHEIDAGVGHIVAVPLDAPDLRRHWHKGCWGFRQRRRPGR' A
#
# COMPACT_ATOMS: atom_id res chain seq x y z
N MET A 1 -16.48 -20.41 -22.61
CA MET A 1 -15.83 -19.10 -22.53
C MET A 1 -16.57 -18.30 -21.47
N GLY A 2 -16.20 -18.47 -20.20
CA GLY A 2 -16.78 -17.73 -19.09
C GLY A 2 -16.04 -16.41 -18.96
N ALA A 3 -16.73 -15.30 -19.13
CA ALA A 3 -16.19 -13.98 -18.88
C ALA A 3 -16.00 -13.82 -17.36
N ASP A 4 -14.74 -13.88 -16.93
CA ASP A 4 -14.31 -13.25 -15.69
C ASP A 4 -14.40 -11.73 -15.89
N THR A 5 -15.59 -11.16 -15.73
CA THR A 5 -15.69 -9.70 -15.59
C THR A 5 -14.97 -9.34 -14.29
N PRO A 6 -13.83 -8.62 -14.30
CA PRO A 6 -13.23 -8.15 -13.06
C PRO A 6 -14.23 -7.17 -12.46
N LEU A 7 -14.59 -7.38 -11.19
CA LEU A 7 -15.34 -6.39 -10.43
C LEU A 7 -14.46 -5.15 -10.36
N GLU A 8 -14.77 -4.15 -11.19
CA GLU A 8 -14.07 -2.87 -11.20
C GLU A 8 -14.27 -2.21 -9.84
N GLY A 9 -13.22 -2.19 -9.04
CA GLY A 9 -13.28 -1.74 -7.65
C GLY A 9 -11.93 -1.68 -6.94
N GLU A 10 -10.89 -2.29 -7.49
CA GLU A 10 -9.51 -2.05 -7.11
C GLU A 10 -8.77 -1.56 -8.34
N GLY A 11 -8.73 -0.23 -8.52
CA GLY A 11 -7.87 0.39 -9.52
C GLY A 11 -6.47 -0.22 -9.43
N ASP A 12 -5.90 -0.58 -10.57
CA ASP A 12 -4.60 -1.23 -10.60
C ASP A 12 -3.58 -0.35 -9.84
N VAL A 13 -2.80 -0.98 -8.97
CA VAL A 13 -1.82 -0.30 -8.13
C VAL A 13 -0.43 -0.81 -8.48
N GLU A 14 0.46 0.11 -8.83
CA GLU A 14 1.87 -0.20 -8.91
C GLU A 14 2.44 -0.35 -7.50
N VAL A 15 3.07 -1.49 -7.23
CA VAL A 15 3.63 -1.82 -5.91
C VAL A 15 5.14 -1.78 -5.98
N ARG A 16 5.75 -1.00 -5.10
CA ARG A 16 7.21 -0.86 -5.01
C ARG A 16 7.69 -1.14 -3.59
N VAL A 17 8.81 -1.84 -3.49
CA VAL A 17 9.52 -2.02 -2.21
C VAL A 17 10.44 -0.83 -1.99
N VAL A 18 10.33 -0.21 -0.82
CA VAL A 18 11.27 0.81 -0.34
C VAL A 18 12.21 0.15 0.64
N HIS A 19 13.50 0.20 0.34
CA HIS A 19 14.52 -0.32 1.24
C HIS A 19 14.82 0.66 2.39
N PRO A 20 15.30 0.18 3.55
CA PRO A 20 15.68 1.02 4.70
C PRO A 20 16.47 2.28 4.33
N PHE A 21 17.49 2.15 3.50
CA PHE A 21 18.35 3.27 3.09
C PHE A 21 17.67 4.31 2.19
N GLN A 22 16.52 3.97 1.58
CA GLN A 22 15.70 4.89 0.78
C GLN A 22 14.59 5.55 1.60
N ALA A 23 14.28 5.00 2.77
CA ALA A 23 13.23 5.50 3.66
C ALA A 23 13.75 6.69 4.48
N THR A 24 13.91 7.85 3.85
CA THR A 24 14.48 9.03 4.52
C THR A 24 13.45 9.90 5.24
N LYS A 25 12.16 9.51 5.18
CA LYS A 25 11.03 10.25 5.76
C LYS A 25 10.08 9.27 6.44
N ALA A 26 9.44 9.75 7.50
CA ALA A 26 8.37 9.02 8.17
C ALA A 26 7.05 9.15 7.41
N TYR A 27 6.23 8.10 7.43
CA TYR A 27 4.92 8.06 6.78
C TYR A 27 3.89 7.31 7.64
N LEU A 28 2.61 7.63 7.50
CA LEU A 28 1.55 6.90 8.19
C LEU A 28 1.07 5.69 7.38
N CYS A 29 1.05 4.54 8.03
CA CYS A 29 0.54 3.30 7.44
C CYS A 29 -0.98 3.22 7.58
N PRO A 30 -1.76 3.22 6.48
CA PRO A 30 -3.22 3.21 6.54
C PRO A 30 -3.79 1.89 7.10
N GLY A 31 -3.03 0.79 7.07
CA GLY A 31 -3.47 -0.49 7.61
C GLY A 31 -3.43 -0.60 9.14
N CYS A 32 -2.61 0.20 9.83
CA CYS A 32 -2.51 0.19 11.30
C CYS A 32 -2.60 1.57 11.95
N ASN A 33 -2.67 2.64 11.15
CA ASN A 33 -2.61 4.02 11.61
C ASN A 33 -1.37 4.33 12.49
N HIS A 34 -0.26 3.59 12.29
CA HIS A 34 1.01 3.83 12.96
C HIS A 34 2.02 4.39 11.97
N GLU A 35 2.99 5.13 12.50
CA GLU A 35 4.12 5.66 11.74
C GLU A 35 5.06 4.55 11.27
N ILE A 36 5.55 4.71 10.06
CA ILE A 36 6.68 4.00 9.46
C ILE A 36 7.85 4.96 9.58
N ASP A 37 8.75 4.73 10.52
CA ASP A 37 9.90 5.59 10.75
C ASP A 37 10.87 5.63 9.55
N ALA A 38 11.67 6.70 9.49
CA ALA A 38 12.82 6.73 8.59
C ALA A 38 13.77 5.56 8.90
N GLY A 39 14.34 4.95 7.87
CA GLY A 39 15.16 3.73 7.99
C GLY A 39 14.35 2.44 7.99
N VAL A 40 13.01 2.48 8.01
CA VAL A 40 12.18 1.26 7.98
C VAL A 40 11.84 0.87 6.54
N GLY A 41 12.20 -0.36 6.17
CA GLY A 41 11.84 -0.93 4.87
C GLY A 41 10.34 -1.21 4.76
N HIS A 42 9.69 -0.64 3.74
CA HIS A 42 8.24 -0.64 3.61
C HIS A 42 7.78 -0.81 2.15
N ILE A 43 6.47 -0.81 1.92
CA ILE A 43 5.84 -0.91 0.59
C ILE A 43 5.18 0.42 0.24
N VAL A 44 5.33 0.84 -1.00
CA VAL A 44 4.56 1.95 -1.57
C VAL A 44 3.62 1.38 -2.61
N ALA A 45 2.33 1.69 -2.45
CA ALA A 45 1.29 1.38 -3.42
C ALA A 45 0.86 2.67 -4.09
N VAL A 46 1.02 2.75 -5.41
CA VAL A 46 0.72 3.92 -6.24
C VAL A 46 -0.47 3.56 -7.13
N PRO A 47 -1.65 4.19 -6.96
CA PRO A 47 -2.75 4.02 -7.91
C PRO A 47 -2.32 4.47 -9.31
N LEU A 48 -2.61 3.67 -10.34
CA LEU A 48 -2.26 4.02 -11.71
C LEU A 48 -3.03 5.25 -12.23
N ASP A 49 -4.25 5.43 -11.76
CA ASP A 49 -5.15 6.53 -12.11
C ASP A 49 -4.90 7.81 -11.28
N ALA A 50 -4.29 7.68 -10.11
CA ALA A 50 -4.01 8.77 -9.18
C ALA A 50 -2.64 8.58 -8.47
N PRO A 51 -1.52 8.77 -9.19
CA PRO A 51 -0.19 8.49 -8.65
C PRO A 51 0.23 9.42 -7.50
N ASP A 52 -0.41 10.58 -7.38
CA ASP A 52 -0.28 11.49 -6.24
C ASP A 52 -0.88 10.92 -4.95
N LEU A 53 -1.84 10.01 -5.05
CA LEU A 53 -2.49 9.34 -3.91
C LEU A 53 -1.73 8.09 -3.43
N ARG A 54 -0.42 8.02 -3.70
CA ARG A 54 0.43 6.91 -3.24
C ARG A 54 0.36 6.73 -1.72
N ARG A 55 0.32 5.49 -1.28
CA ARG A 55 0.20 5.11 0.15
C ARG A 55 1.39 4.27 0.57
N HIS A 56 1.87 4.55 1.78
CA HIS A 56 3.00 3.84 2.39
C HIS A 56 2.48 2.82 3.39
N TRP A 57 2.95 1.58 3.30
CA TRP A 57 2.50 0.47 4.13
C TRP A 57 3.68 -0.26 4.74
N HIS A 58 3.57 -0.66 6.00
CA HIS A 58 4.45 -1.71 6.52
C HIS A 58 4.34 -2.97 5.67
N LYS A 59 5.43 -3.71 5.46
CA LYS A 59 5.44 -4.96 4.67
C LYS A 59 4.36 -5.95 5.14
N GLY A 60 4.26 -6.16 6.45
CA GLY A 60 3.22 -7.01 7.04
C GLY A 60 1.81 -6.47 6.81
N CYS A 61 1.59 -5.16 7.00
CA CYS A 61 0.27 -4.55 6.79
C CYS A 61 -0.20 -4.67 5.34
N TRP A 62 0.72 -4.52 4.37
CA TRP A 62 0.42 -4.71 2.96
C TRP A 62 -0.03 -6.14 2.63
N GLY A 63 0.67 -7.15 3.17
CA GLY A 63 0.34 -8.57 2.95
C GLY A 63 -1.02 -8.98 3.54
N PHE A 64 -1.45 -8.33 4.62
CA PHE A 64 -2.76 -8.58 5.24
C PHE A 64 -3.84 -7.57 4.84
N ARG A 65 -3.60 -6.69 3.85
CA ARG A 65 -4.53 -5.59 3.51
C ARG A 65 -5.93 -6.07 3.13
N GLN A 66 -6.04 -7.21 2.46
CA GLN A 66 -7.33 -7.80 2.06
C GLN A 66 -8.13 -8.32 3.27
N ARG A 67 -7.44 -8.73 4.34
CA ARG A 67 -8.05 -9.26 5.58
C ARG A 67 -8.32 -8.14 6.58
N ARG A 68 -7.51 -7.10 6.55
CA ARG A 68 -7.65 -5.88 7.36
C ARG A 68 -8.63 -4.95 6.65
N ARG A 69 -9.93 -5.25 6.73
CA ARG A 69 -10.96 -4.28 6.36
C ARG A 69 -10.67 -2.98 7.14
N PRO A 70 -10.70 -1.80 6.50
CA PRO A 70 -10.53 -0.54 7.23
C PRO A 70 -11.57 -0.54 8.36
N GLY A 71 -11.09 -0.47 9.60
CA GLY A 71 -11.98 -0.37 10.75
C GLY A 71 -12.90 0.83 10.53
N ARG A 72 -14.21 0.59 10.56
CA ARG A 72 -15.27 1.59 10.41
C ARG A 72 -15.18 2.67 11.47
#